data_AF-I4BTJ9-F1
#
_entry.id   AF-I4BTJ9-F1
#
_cell.length_a   1.000
_cell.length_b   1.000
_cell.length_c   1.000
_cell.angle_alpha   90.00
_cell.angle_beta   90.00
_cell.angle_gamma   90.00
#
_symmetry.space_group_name_H-M   'P 1'
#
loop_
_entity.id
_entity.type
_entity.pdbx_description
1 polymer ?
#
loop_
_entity_poly.entity_id
_entity_poly.type
_entity_poly.pdbx_seq_one_letter_code
_entity_poly.pdbx_strand_id
1 'polypeptide(L)'
;MLPISNITEREILVKTRSTEVHVTPAALVSHTIIRVQGDQDGDIAVHHACSPSARLRLQWGGLLMTMHSAQAIQGVLEGFCAARSAMSLIPRRIPAPTPATADRFALPTVAIDWMRRPAYAVVPRHELSRDRARQLRWLDLHMGPVTFQILDQEGGTAAVELLTTAHRTGAQVFLDGPDFAADPAERDHTPPPA
;
A
#
# COMPACT_ATOMS: atom_id res chain seq x y z
N MET A 1 58.61 23.69 -53.92
CA MET A 1 58.22 22.31 -54.27
C MET A 1 57.67 21.69 -53.00
N LEU A 2 56.38 21.29 -53.02
CA LEU A 2 55.44 20.95 -51.92
C LEU A 2 56.02 20.24 -50.66
N PRO A 3 55.43 20.38 -49.44
CA PRO A 3 54.09 19.86 -49.11
C PRO A 3 53.19 20.72 -48.17
N ILE A 4 51.87 20.79 -48.40
CA ILE A 4 50.71 19.99 -47.90
C ILE A 4 50.07 20.58 -46.63
N SER A 5 48.79 20.96 -46.80
CA SER A 5 47.81 21.37 -45.79
C SER A 5 47.63 20.39 -44.64
N ASN A 6 47.21 20.90 -43.48
CA ASN A 6 46.16 20.37 -42.56
C ASN A 6 46.42 20.92 -41.15
N ILE A 7 45.50 21.07 -40.19
CA ILE A 7 44.04 21.03 -40.05
C ILE A 7 43.79 21.72 -38.68
N THR A 8 42.65 22.39 -38.56
CA THR A 8 42.06 23.01 -37.37
C THR A 8 41.88 22.06 -36.17
N GLU A 9 42.17 22.50 -34.93
CA GLU A 9 41.63 21.91 -33.69
C GLU A 9 41.59 22.99 -32.59
N ARG A 10 40.46 23.70 -32.43
CA ARG A 10 39.37 23.44 -31.46
C ARG A 10 39.79 23.59 -29.99
N GLU A 11 39.52 24.78 -29.45
CA GLU A 11 39.41 25.04 -28.01
C GLU A 11 38.42 24.05 -27.36
N ILE A 12 38.92 23.23 -26.44
CA ILE A 12 38.10 22.39 -25.58
C ILE A 12 37.78 23.20 -24.32
N LEU A 13 36.59 23.81 -24.33
CA LEU A 13 35.94 24.32 -23.12
C LEU A 13 35.63 23.13 -22.20
N VAL A 14 36.48 22.91 -21.19
CA VAL A 14 36.21 21.94 -20.12
C VAL A 14 35.10 22.51 -19.24
N LYS A 15 33.86 22.17 -19.58
CA LYS A 15 32.70 22.38 -18.70
C LYS A 15 32.79 21.33 -17.60
N THR A 16 33.35 21.72 -16.45
CA THR A 16 33.37 20.88 -15.24
C THR A 16 31.94 20.47 -14.91
N ARG A 17 31.59 19.21 -15.17
CA ARG A 17 30.33 18.63 -14.70
C ARG A 17 30.44 18.55 -13.18
N SER A 18 29.77 19.46 -12.48
CA SER A 18 29.49 19.26 -11.07
C SER A 18 28.61 18.02 -10.97
N THR A 19 29.21 16.88 -10.65
CA THR A 19 28.46 15.72 -10.19
C THR A 19 27.85 16.13 -8.87
N GLU A 20 26.56 16.50 -8.89
CA GLU A 20 25.75 16.49 -7.68
C GLU A 20 25.87 15.07 -7.12
N VAL A 21 26.66 14.94 -6.06
CA VAL A 21 26.63 13.76 -5.22
C VAL A 21 25.27 13.81 -4.55
N HIS A 22 24.28 13.18 -5.19
CA HIS A 22 23.03 12.88 -4.53
C HIS A 22 23.41 11.87 -3.44
N VAL A 23 23.68 12.38 -2.24
CA VAL A 23 23.90 11.56 -1.06
C VAL A 23 22.56 10.89 -0.79
N THR A 24 22.42 9.67 -1.30
CA THR A 24 21.31 8.81 -0.91
C THR A 24 21.37 8.72 0.61
N PRO A 25 20.34 9.17 1.34
CA PRO A 25 20.35 9.08 2.78
C PRO A 25 20.56 7.61 3.18
N ALA A 26 21.32 7.38 4.25
CA ALA A 26 21.64 6.03 4.72
C ALA A 26 20.38 5.17 4.94
N ALA A 27 19.24 5.82 5.24
CA ALA A 27 17.90 5.26 5.10
C ALA A 27 16.84 6.38 4.98
N LEU A 28 15.72 6.10 4.30
CA LEU A 28 14.48 6.87 4.36
C LEU A 28 13.41 5.96 4.99
N VAL A 29 12.95 6.29 6.19
CA VAL A 29 11.85 5.57 6.85
C VAL A 29 10.60 6.44 6.79
N SER A 30 9.87 6.35 5.69
CA SER A 30 8.58 7.03 5.54
C SER A 30 7.52 6.25 6.30
N HIS A 31 7.08 6.76 7.46
CA HIS A 31 5.88 6.26 8.12
C HIS A 31 4.65 6.87 7.45
N THR A 32 3.83 6.03 6.83
CA THR A 32 2.64 6.48 6.10
C THR A 32 1.38 6.05 6.84
N ILE A 33 0.50 7.02 7.11
CA ILE A 33 -0.79 6.77 7.76
C ILE A 33 -1.88 6.90 6.71
N ILE A 34 -2.67 5.84 6.56
CA ILE A 34 -3.77 5.73 5.61
C ILE A 34 -5.06 5.61 6.40
N ARG A 35 -6.09 6.39 6.08
CA ARG A 35 -7.38 6.33 6.77
C ARG A 35 -8.39 5.55 5.94
N VAL A 36 -9.09 4.64 6.60
CA VAL A 36 -10.13 3.78 6.02
C VAL A 36 -11.45 4.10 6.70
N GLN A 37 -12.45 4.51 5.90
CA GLN A 37 -13.76 4.93 6.39
C GLN A 37 -14.81 4.79 5.29
N GLY A 38 -15.99 4.29 5.64
CA GLY A 38 -17.12 4.19 4.71
C GLY A 38 -16.85 3.20 3.58
N ASP A 39 -17.59 3.30 2.49
CA ASP A 39 -17.44 2.36 1.37
C ASP A 39 -16.02 2.38 0.76
N GLN A 40 -15.54 1.23 0.32
CA GLN A 40 -14.22 1.05 -0.26
C GLN A 40 -14.37 0.41 -1.64
N ASP A 41 -13.92 1.12 -2.67
CA ASP A 41 -13.88 0.64 -4.04
C ASP A 41 -12.44 0.62 -4.56
N GLY A 42 -12.16 -0.30 -5.48
CA GLY A 42 -10.84 -0.44 -6.06
C GLY A 42 -10.77 -1.36 -7.26
N ASP A 43 -9.83 -1.05 -8.14
CA ASP A 43 -9.57 -1.81 -9.36
C ASP A 43 -8.40 -2.77 -9.16
N ILE A 44 -8.53 -3.98 -9.70
CA ILE A 44 -7.47 -4.98 -9.70
C ILE A 44 -6.96 -5.17 -11.14
N ALA A 45 -5.66 -5.03 -11.33
CA ALA A 45 -4.98 -5.30 -12.59
C ALA A 45 -3.90 -6.36 -12.40
N VAL A 46 -3.81 -7.29 -13.34
CA VAL A 46 -2.84 -8.39 -13.31
C VAL A 46 -1.88 -8.24 -14.48
N HIS A 47 -0.59 -8.44 -14.20
CA HIS A 47 0.48 -8.40 -15.20
C HIS A 47 1.28 -9.70 -15.14
N HIS A 48 1.64 -10.23 -16.32
CA HIS A 48 2.49 -11.42 -16.47
C HIS A 48 2.00 -12.62 -15.63
N ALA A 49 0.69 -12.89 -15.64
CA ALA A 49 0.07 -13.97 -14.86
C ALA A 49 0.75 -15.33 -15.09
N CYS A 50 0.74 -16.18 -14.06
CA CYS A 50 1.31 -17.53 -14.08
C CYS A 50 2.79 -17.56 -14.48
N SER A 51 3.55 -16.54 -14.10
CA SER A 51 4.99 -16.44 -14.37
C SER A 51 5.76 -16.00 -13.11
N PRO A 52 7.09 -16.20 -13.07
CA PRO A 52 7.93 -15.66 -11.98
C PRO A 52 7.92 -14.13 -11.88
N SER A 53 7.46 -13.44 -12.92
CA SER A 53 7.38 -11.98 -12.98
C SER A 53 5.97 -11.43 -12.75
N ALA A 54 5.04 -12.29 -12.33
CA ALA A 54 3.65 -11.94 -12.08
C ALA A 54 3.56 -10.79 -11.06
N ARG A 55 2.60 -9.88 -11.28
CA ARG A 55 2.28 -8.78 -10.35
C ARG A 55 0.78 -8.56 -10.35
N LEU A 56 0.24 -8.34 -9.16
CA LEU A 56 -1.15 -7.91 -8.97
C LEU A 56 -1.12 -6.48 -8.45
N ARG A 57 -1.77 -5.56 -9.15
CA ARG A 57 -1.95 -4.17 -8.73
C ARG A 57 -3.36 -3.98 -8.23
N LEU A 58 -3.48 -3.40 -7.04
CA LEU A 58 -4.73 -2.94 -6.46
C LEU A 58 -4.67 -1.41 -6.39
N GLN A 59 -5.55 -0.76 -7.14
CA GLN A 59 -5.78 0.68 -7.02
C GLN A 59 -6.97 0.87 -6.08
N TRP A 60 -6.73 1.44 -4.90
CA TRP A 60 -7.73 1.62 -3.86
C TRP A 60 -7.76 3.09 -3.43
N GLY A 61 -8.69 3.86 -3.98
CA GLY A 61 -8.71 5.32 -3.81
C GLY A 61 -7.39 5.96 -4.23
N GLY A 62 -6.72 6.65 -3.30
CA GLY A 62 -5.38 7.24 -3.50
C GLY A 62 -4.22 6.28 -3.25
N LEU A 63 -4.46 4.97 -3.16
CA LEU A 63 -3.44 3.95 -2.94
C LEU A 63 -3.19 3.15 -4.21
N LEU A 64 -1.92 2.96 -4.54
CA LEU A 64 -1.47 2.03 -5.59
C LEU A 64 -0.65 0.93 -4.93
N MET A 65 -1.27 -0.21 -4.67
CA MET A 65 -0.63 -1.35 -4.02
C MET A 65 -0.19 -2.36 -5.07
N THR A 66 1.10 -2.66 -5.17
CA THR A 66 1.61 -3.77 -5.99
C THR A 66 1.94 -4.95 -5.11
N MET A 67 1.47 -6.12 -5.48
CA MET A 67 1.71 -7.38 -4.80
C MET A 67 2.55 -8.28 -5.71
N HIS A 68 3.56 -8.92 -5.12
CA HIS A 68 4.51 -9.74 -5.87
C HIS A 68 4.36 -11.25 -5.63
N SER A 69 3.48 -11.65 -4.72
CA SER A 69 3.19 -13.06 -4.44
C SER A 69 1.81 -13.23 -3.80
N ALA A 70 1.25 -14.45 -3.83
CA ALA A 70 0.03 -14.76 -3.10
C ALA A 70 0.24 -14.66 -1.58
N GLN A 71 1.43 -15.06 -1.10
CA GLN A 71 1.84 -14.91 0.30
C GLN A 71 1.76 -13.46 0.79
N ALA A 72 2.20 -12.49 -0.04
CA ALA A 72 2.17 -11.07 0.32
C ALA A 72 0.73 -10.56 0.47
N ILE A 73 -0.15 -10.93 -0.46
CA ILE A 73 -1.57 -10.55 -0.42
C ILE A 73 -2.25 -11.15 0.81
N GLN A 74 -1.98 -12.43 1.07
CA GLN A 74 -2.56 -13.13 2.21
C GLN A 74 -2.21 -12.42 3.52
N GLY A 75 -0.95 -12.00 3.72
CA GLY A 75 -0.55 -11.27 4.94
C GLY A 75 -1.23 -9.90 5.10
N VAL A 76 -1.45 -9.18 4.00
CA VAL A 76 -2.20 -7.92 4.05
C VAL A 76 -3.65 -8.20 4.45
N LEU A 77 -4.30 -9.18 3.82
CA LEU A 77 -5.68 -9.56 4.14
C LEU A 77 -5.81 -10.08 5.59
N GLU A 78 -4.87 -10.88 6.08
CA GLU A 78 -4.81 -11.36 7.46
C GLU A 78 -4.80 -10.22 8.47
N GLY A 79 -4.01 -9.17 8.24
CA GLY A 79 -3.99 -8.01 9.13
C GLY A 79 -5.34 -7.29 9.20
N PHE A 80 -6.04 -7.16 8.07
CA PHE A 80 -7.40 -6.59 8.05
C PHE A 80 -8.44 -7.52 8.69
N CYS A 81 -8.33 -8.84 8.50
CA CYS A 81 -9.17 -9.82 9.19
C CYS A 81 -8.94 -9.81 10.71
N ALA A 82 -7.69 -9.66 11.15
CA ALA A 82 -7.35 -9.49 12.57
C ALA A 82 -7.97 -8.19 13.13
N ALA A 83 -7.91 -7.09 12.36
CA ALA A 83 -8.57 -5.84 12.75
C ALA A 83 -10.10 -5.99 12.82
N ARG A 84 -10.70 -6.78 11.92
CA ARG A 84 -12.13 -7.10 11.92
C ARG A 84 -12.61 -7.71 13.22
N SER A 85 -11.81 -8.57 13.85
CA SER A 85 -12.12 -9.14 15.16
C SER A 85 -12.22 -8.11 16.30
N ALA A 86 -11.61 -6.93 16.13
CA ALA A 86 -11.64 -5.83 17.10
C ALA A 86 -12.61 -4.68 16.75
N MET A 87 -13.36 -4.80 15.64
CA MET A 87 -14.22 -3.72 15.12
C MET A 87 -15.40 -3.35 16.03
N SER A 88 -15.78 -4.20 16.98
CA SER A 88 -16.79 -3.88 17.99
C SER A 88 -16.42 -2.67 18.86
N LEU A 89 -15.14 -2.29 18.90
CA LEU A 89 -14.61 -1.16 19.68
C LEU A 89 -14.77 0.20 18.97
N ILE A 90 -15.04 0.21 17.66
CA ILE A 90 -15.13 1.43 16.84
C ILE A 90 -16.56 1.71 16.36
N PRO A 91 -16.89 2.96 15.97
CA PRO A 91 -18.23 3.30 15.47
C PRO A 91 -18.63 2.45 14.25
N ARG A 92 -19.93 2.15 14.13
CA ARG A 92 -20.45 1.39 12.97
C ARG A 92 -20.19 2.10 11.64
N ARG A 93 -20.48 3.40 11.60
CA ARG A 93 -20.35 4.27 10.43
C ARG A 93 -20.02 5.67 10.89
N ILE A 94 -19.08 6.31 10.23
CA ILE A 94 -18.85 7.75 10.36
C ILE A 94 -19.42 8.40 9.09
N PRO A 95 -20.29 9.42 9.21
CA PRO A 95 -20.81 10.14 8.06
C PRO A 95 -19.67 10.58 7.13
N ALA A 96 -19.82 10.31 5.83
CA ALA A 96 -18.84 10.71 4.84
C ALA A 96 -18.60 12.23 4.93
N PRO A 97 -17.34 12.68 4.91
CA PRO A 97 -17.05 14.11 4.76
C PRO A 97 -17.74 14.65 3.51
N THR A 98 -18.26 15.87 3.55
CA THR A 98 -18.73 16.56 2.35
C THR A 98 -17.60 16.50 1.31
N PRO A 99 -17.83 15.99 0.10
CA PRO A 99 -16.77 15.83 -0.89
C PRO A 99 -16.14 17.21 -1.12
N ALA A 100 -14.86 17.32 -0.79
CA ALA A 100 -14.12 18.52 -1.11
C ALA A 100 -14.08 18.63 -2.64
N THR A 101 -14.32 19.83 -3.17
CA THR A 101 -14.14 20.17 -4.60
C THR A 101 -12.66 20.18 -4.99
N ALA A 102 -11.86 19.28 -4.41
CA ALA A 102 -10.46 19.10 -4.77
C ALA A 102 -10.42 18.48 -6.17
N ASP A 103 -9.62 19.08 -7.05
CA ASP A 103 -9.30 18.47 -8.33
C ASP A 103 -8.75 17.06 -8.09
N ARG A 104 -9.29 16.06 -8.80
CA ARG A 104 -8.85 14.66 -8.70
C ARG A 104 -7.36 14.50 -8.95
N PHE A 105 -6.75 15.43 -9.71
CA PHE A 105 -5.33 15.44 -10.02
C PHE A 105 -4.47 16.08 -8.92
N ALA A 106 -5.09 16.73 -7.93
CA ALA A 106 -4.42 17.35 -6.79
C ALA A 106 -4.32 16.42 -5.56
N LEU A 107 -4.85 15.19 -5.64
CA LEU A 107 -4.81 14.25 -4.53
C LEU A 107 -3.48 13.49 -4.50
N PRO A 108 -2.75 13.51 -3.37
CA PRO A 108 -1.52 12.72 -3.24
C PRO A 108 -1.86 11.23 -3.37
N THR A 109 -1.09 10.53 -4.21
CA THR A 109 -1.20 9.07 -4.36
C THR A 109 -0.04 8.40 -3.65
N VAL A 110 -0.32 7.36 -2.85
CA VAL A 110 0.69 6.56 -2.15
C VAL A 110 0.86 5.24 -2.90
N ALA A 111 2.09 4.96 -3.35
CA ALA A 111 2.45 3.67 -3.91
C ALA A 111 3.06 2.77 -2.82
N ILE A 112 2.61 1.52 -2.74
CA ILE A 112 3.12 0.52 -1.78
C ILE A 112 3.42 -0.78 -2.53
N ASP A 113 4.66 -1.22 -2.49
CA ASP A 113 5.07 -2.51 -3.06
C ASP A 113 5.23 -3.54 -1.95
N TRP A 114 4.33 -4.53 -1.92
CA TRP A 114 4.36 -5.65 -1.00
C TRP A 114 5.17 -6.79 -1.60
N MET A 115 6.47 -6.77 -1.31
CA MET A 115 7.43 -7.76 -1.77
C MET A 115 7.38 -9.07 -0.96
N ARG A 116 6.87 -9.00 0.27
CA ARG A 116 6.81 -10.10 1.23
C ARG A 116 5.55 -9.96 2.08
N ARG A 117 5.17 -11.06 2.76
CA ARG A 117 4.12 -11.05 3.79
C ARG A 117 4.45 -10.04 4.89
N PRO A 118 3.61 -9.03 5.15
CA PRO A 118 3.86 -8.11 6.25
C PRO A 118 3.58 -8.77 7.60
N ALA A 119 4.43 -8.51 8.58
CA ALA A 119 4.03 -8.65 9.98
C ALA A 119 3.02 -7.55 10.32
N TYR A 120 2.01 -7.88 11.12
CA TYR A 120 0.97 -6.92 11.49
C TYR A 120 0.69 -6.87 12.99
N ALA A 121 0.19 -5.72 13.44
CA ALA A 121 -0.32 -5.53 14.80
C ALA A 121 -1.55 -4.63 14.77
N VAL A 122 -2.61 -5.04 15.48
CA VAL A 122 -3.84 -4.26 15.63
C VAL A 122 -3.85 -3.62 17.00
N VAL A 123 -3.98 -2.30 17.05
CA VAL A 123 -3.98 -1.52 18.29
C VAL A 123 -5.26 -0.70 18.34
N PRO A 124 -6.20 -1.00 19.25
CA PRO A 124 -7.35 -0.14 19.51
C PRO A 124 -6.88 1.21 20.07
N ARG A 125 -7.38 2.30 19.50
CA ARG A 125 -7.06 3.66 19.89
C ARG A 125 -8.31 4.41 20.30
N HIS A 126 -8.12 5.33 21.23
CA HIS A 126 -9.11 6.33 21.55
C HIS A 126 -8.45 7.66 21.88
N GLU A 127 -9.15 8.75 21.59
CA GLU A 127 -8.72 10.10 21.91
C GLU A 127 -9.95 10.98 22.17
N LEU A 128 -9.81 12.01 22.99
CA LEU A 128 -10.84 13.02 23.11
C LEU A 128 -10.81 13.92 21.86
N SER A 129 -11.98 14.31 21.36
CA SER A 129 -12.08 15.33 20.33
C SER A 129 -11.45 16.65 20.79
N ARG A 130 -11.12 17.54 19.83
CA ARG A 130 -10.51 18.85 20.13
C ARG A 130 -11.35 19.69 21.09
N ASP A 131 -12.68 19.63 20.97
CA ASP A 131 -13.65 20.28 21.85
C ASP A 131 -13.92 19.50 23.15
N ARG A 132 -13.27 18.34 23.33
CA ARG A 132 -13.47 17.37 24.43
C ARG A 132 -14.93 16.90 24.62
N ALA A 133 -15.80 17.14 23.64
CA ALA A 133 -17.21 16.80 23.72
C ALA A 133 -17.49 15.32 23.40
N ARG A 134 -16.57 14.64 22.70
CA ARG A 134 -16.74 13.23 22.31
C ARG A 134 -15.42 12.45 22.37
N GLN A 135 -15.53 11.15 22.64
CA GLN A 135 -14.41 10.22 22.51
C GLN A 135 -14.39 9.65 21.09
N LEU A 136 -13.31 9.91 20.37
CA LEU A 136 -13.00 9.30 19.08
C LEU A 136 -12.39 7.92 19.34
N ARG A 137 -12.77 6.92 18.55
CA ARG A 137 -12.25 5.55 18.63
C ARG A 137 -11.96 5.05 17.22
N TRP A 138 -10.82 4.41 17.04
CA TRP A 138 -10.40 3.80 15.78
C TRP A 138 -9.45 2.62 16.06
N LEU A 139 -9.11 1.86 15.04
CA LEU A 139 -8.06 0.83 15.11
C LEU A 139 -6.86 1.30 14.30
N ASP A 140 -5.66 1.24 14.87
CA ASP A 140 -4.43 1.32 14.09
C ASP A 140 -4.00 -0.11 13.72
N LEU A 141 -3.95 -0.41 12.42
CA LEU A 141 -3.38 -1.64 11.87
C LEU A 141 -1.99 -1.32 11.32
N HIS A 142 -0.96 -1.73 12.04
CA HIS A 142 0.43 -1.55 11.64
C HIS A 142 0.87 -2.68 10.72
N MET A 143 1.53 -2.34 9.61
CA MET A 143 2.13 -3.27 8.64
C MET A 143 3.48 -2.71 8.19
N GLY A 144 4.51 -2.89 9.02
CA GLY A 144 5.81 -2.27 8.81
C GLY A 144 5.72 -0.73 8.82
N PRO A 145 6.17 -0.03 7.75
CA PRO A 145 6.14 1.44 7.69
C PRO A 145 4.76 2.02 7.38
N VAL A 146 3.76 1.19 7.09
CA VAL A 146 2.39 1.62 6.76
C VAL A 146 1.48 1.35 7.95
N THR A 147 0.67 2.34 8.31
CA THR A 147 -0.40 2.18 9.32
C THR A 147 -1.74 2.52 8.68
N PHE A 148 -2.66 1.57 8.72
CA PHE A 148 -4.06 1.79 8.34
C PHE A 148 -4.88 2.15 9.58
N GLN A 149 -5.46 3.34 9.62
CA GLN A 149 -6.42 3.75 10.64
C GLN A 149 -7.82 3.42 10.17
N ILE A 150 -8.41 2.39 10.77
CA ILE A 150 -9.78 1.97 10.47
C ILE A 150 -10.71 2.75 11.41
N LEU A 151 -11.46 3.68 10.83
CA LEU A 151 -12.25 4.65 11.58
C LEU A 151 -13.66 4.13 11.88
N ASP A 152 -14.23 3.31 10.99
CA ASP A 152 -15.54 2.71 11.18
C ASP A 152 -15.63 1.25 10.70
N GLN A 153 -16.67 0.54 11.14
CA GLN A 153 -16.89 -0.87 10.81
C GLN A 153 -17.23 -1.07 9.33
N GLU A 154 -17.94 -0.11 8.71
CA GLU A 154 -18.30 -0.13 7.29
C GLU A 154 -17.04 -0.18 6.41
N GLY A 155 -16.10 0.75 6.61
CA GLY A 155 -14.86 0.77 5.83
C GLY A 155 -13.92 -0.36 6.16
N GLY A 156 -13.90 -0.80 7.42
CA GLY A 156 -13.20 -2.02 7.80
C GLY A 156 -13.70 -3.26 7.06
N THR A 157 -15.02 -3.42 6.93
CA THR A 157 -15.64 -4.56 6.26
C THR A 157 -15.44 -4.51 4.75
N ALA A 158 -15.69 -3.35 4.13
CA ALA A 158 -15.48 -3.16 2.70
C ALA A 158 -14.01 -3.35 2.29
N ALA A 159 -13.06 -2.92 3.12
CA ALA A 159 -11.64 -3.18 2.91
C ALA A 159 -11.32 -4.69 2.89
N VAL A 160 -11.90 -5.47 3.82
CA VAL A 160 -11.74 -6.93 3.83
C VAL A 160 -12.33 -7.55 2.57
N GLU A 161 -13.51 -7.13 2.12
CA GLU A 161 -14.14 -7.65 0.89
C GLU A 161 -13.30 -7.38 -0.37
N LEU A 162 -12.78 -6.16 -0.50
CA LEU A 162 -11.86 -5.78 -1.59
C LEU A 162 -10.58 -6.63 -1.56
N LEU A 163 -9.97 -6.79 -0.40
CA LEU A 163 -8.74 -7.58 -0.22
C LEU A 163 -8.97 -9.08 -0.39
N THR A 164 -10.14 -9.61 -0.02
CA THR A 164 -10.53 -11.00 -0.32
C THR A 164 -10.64 -11.21 -1.83
N THR A 165 -11.18 -10.25 -2.57
CA THR A 165 -11.22 -10.32 -4.04
C THR A 165 -9.80 -10.31 -4.64
N ALA A 166 -8.92 -9.45 -4.11
CA ALA A 166 -7.51 -9.43 -4.51
C ALA A 166 -6.78 -10.74 -4.17
N HIS A 167 -7.04 -11.33 -3.00
CA HIS A 167 -6.46 -12.61 -2.56
C HIS A 167 -6.89 -13.77 -3.44
N ARG A 168 -8.19 -13.91 -3.70
CA ARG A 168 -8.71 -14.94 -4.62
C ARG A 168 -8.12 -14.82 -6.01
N THR A 169 -7.98 -13.58 -6.50
CA THR A 169 -7.30 -13.33 -7.78
C THR A 169 -5.83 -13.72 -7.71
N GLY A 170 -5.13 -13.31 -6.65
CA GLY A 170 -3.72 -13.63 -6.41
C GLY A 170 -3.45 -15.13 -6.37
N ALA A 171 -4.30 -15.90 -5.68
CA ALA A 171 -4.19 -17.36 -5.58
C ALA A 171 -4.26 -18.08 -6.94
N GLN A 172 -4.88 -17.46 -7.96
CA GLN A 172 -4.92 -17.99 -9.33
C GLN A 172 -3.79 -17.47 -10.22
N VAL A 173 -3.19 -16.32 -9.86
CA VAL A 173 -2.25 -15.59 -10.70
C VAL A 173 -0.79 -15.91 -10.39
N PHE A 174 -0.46 -16.10 -9.10
CA PHE A 174 0.91 -16.35 -8.67
C PHE A 174 1.23 -17.84 -8.62
N LEU A 175 2.50 -18.17 -8.84
CA LEU A 175 2.99 -19.55 -8.80
C LEU A 175 2.92 -20.16 -7.39
N ASP A 176 3.01 -19.33 -6.34
CA ASP A 176 2.82 -19.73 -4.94
C ASP A 176 1.34 -19.77 -4.51
N GLY A 177 0.41 -19.43 -5.41
CA GLY A 177 -1.02 -19.35 -5.14
C GLY A 177 -1.62 -20.58 -4.45
N PRO A 178 -1.36 -21.82 -4.92
CA PRO A 178 -1.88 -23.02 -4.29
C PRO A 178 -1.50 -23.18 -2.81
N ASP A 179 -0.29 -22.75 -2.44
CA ASP A 179 0.22 -22.87 -1.06
C ASP A 179 -0.45 -21.84 -0.12
N PHE A 180 -1.03 -20.78 -0.66
CA PHE A 180 -1.61 -19.65 0.08
C PHE A 180 -3.09 -19.40 -0.30
N ALA A 181 -3.79 -20.42 -0.77
CA ALA A 181 -5.19 -20.32 -1.23
C ALA A 181 -6.22 -20.25 -0.09
N ALA A 182 -5.83 -20.62 1.14
CA ALA A 182 -6.73 -20.58 2.31
C ALA A 182 -7.21 -19.15 2.59
N ASP A 183 -8.52 -18.96 2.71
CA ASP A 183 -9.15 -17.64 2.90
C ASP A 183 -8.93 -17.16 4.35
N PRO A 184 -8.15 -16.09 4.58
CA PRO A 184 -7.91 -15.56 5.92
C PRO A 184 -9.16 -15.00 6.61
N ALA A 185 -10.26 -14.82 5.88
CA ALA A 185 -11.53 -14.38 6.44
C ALA A 185 -12.29 -15.52 7.13
N GLU A 186 -11.91 -16.78 6.93
CA GLU A 186 -12.50 -17.94 7.61
C GLU A 186 -12.10 -17.98 9.08
N ARG A 187 -13.02 -18.44 9.95
CA ARG A 187 -12.83 -18.43 11.40
C ARG A 187 -11.69 -19.32 11.89
N ASP A 188 -11.42 -20.41 11.17
CA ASP A 188 -10.44 -21.42 11.57
C ASP A 188 -9.06 -21.20 10.91
N HIS A 189 -8.88 -20.07 10.21
CA HIS A 189 -7.60 -19.74 9.58
C HIS A 189 -6.53 -19.53 10.65
N THR A 190 -5.49 -20.37 10.61
CA THR A 190 -4.29 -20.18 11.43
C THR A 190 -3.18 -19.62 10.54
N PRO A 191 -2.68 -18.40 10.81
CA PRO A 191 -1.62 -17.82 10.00
C PRO A 191 -0.36 -18.71 10.03
N PRO A 192 0.30 -18.96 8.89
CA PRO A 192 1.58 -19.68 8.90
C PRO A 192 2.63 -18.92 9.72
N PRO A 193 3.64 -19.60 10.30
CA PRO A 193 4.72 -18.94 11.03
C PRO A 193 5.44 -17.91 10.14
N ALA A 194 5.93 -16.83 10.75
CA ALA A 194 6.59 -15.72 10.08
C ALA A 194 7.96 -16.09 9.49
#